data_AF-A0A8H4WXD4-F1
#
_entry.id   AF-A0A8H4WXD4-F1
#
_cell.length_a   1.000
_cell.length_b   1.000
_cell.length_c   1.000
_cell.angle_alpha   90.00
_cell.angle_beta   90.00
_cell.angle_gamma   90.00
#
_symmetry.space_group_name_H-M   'P 1'
#
loop_
_entity.id
_entity.type
_entity.pdbx_description
1 polymer ?
#
loop_
_entity_poly.entity_id
_entity_poly.type
_entity_poly.pdbx_seq_one_letter_code
_entity_poly.pdbx_strand_id
1 'polypeptide(L)'
;MKDSIKKPSQQRLQILLKNWPDMPVNHRPDFAVFRQEHAVDRHEHGSKFRNHFMWPIVNQEDLSGPNLMLLLLNARGRPTHPAFAAVDYEGLWFGKATKGLHPEYLHHHTMIMYGATNAEEYGKLIHWDSHPDAEMWARTSR
;
A
#
# COMPACT_ATOMS: atom_id res chain seq x y z
N MET A 1 14.36 22.73 35.71
CA MET A 1 13.41 22.49 34.61
C MET A 1 13.44 21.00 34.32
N LYS A 2 12.37 20.25 34.59
CA LYS A 2 12.29 18.83 34.23
C LYS A 2 11.91 18.76 32.75
N ASP A 3 12.89 18.54 31.88
CA ASP A 3 12.60 18.10 30.53
C ASP A 3 11.89 16.75 30.64
N SER A 4 10.59 16.75 30.35
CA SER A 4 9.79 15.54 30.35
C SER A 4 10.38 14.60 29.30
N ILE A 5 10.85 13.42 29.73
CA ILE A 5 11.19 12.31 28.83
C ILE A 5 9.90 12.01 28.07
N LYS A 6 9.79 12.52 26.84
CA LYS A 6 8.65 12.21 25.96
C LYS A 6 8.60 10.70 25.87
N LYS A 7 7.45 10.10 26.21
CA LYS A 7 7.28 8.64 26.12
C LYS A 7 7.71 8.20 24.70
N PRO A 8 8.51 7.13 24.54
CA PRO A 8 9.03 6.73 23.23
C PRO A 8 7.96 6.62 22.14
N SER A 9 6.72 6.27 22.50
CA SER A 9 5.56 6.28 21.60
C SER A 9 5.21 7.66 21.04
N GLN A 10 5.22 8.71 21.87
CA GLN A 10 4.90 10.06 21.43
C GLN A 10 6.01 10.66 20.56
N GLN A 11 7.28 10.32 20.82
CA GLN A 11 8.38 10.71 19.94
C GLN A 11 8.27 10.02 18.57
N ARG A 12 7.96 8.71 18.54
CA ARG A 12 7.71 7.99 17.27
C ARG A 12 6.54 8.59 16.51
N LEU A 13 5.43 8.86 17.18
CA LEU A 13 4.27 9.49 16.55
C LEU A 13 4.63 10.84 15.91
N GLN A 14 5.42 11.67 16.59
CA GLN A 14 5.91 12.93 16.04
C GLN A 14 6.78 12.75 14.80
N ILE A 15 7.64 11.72 14.77
CA ILE A 15 8.42 11.38 13.57
C ILE A 15 7.50 10.94 12.42
N LEU A 16 6.51 10.09 12.70
CA LEU A 16 5.56 9.62 11.69
C LEU A 16 4.78 10.81 11.09
N LEU A 17 4.16 11.63 11.93
CA LEU A 17 3.33 12.76 11.46
C LEU A 17 4.14 13.89 10.83
N LYS A 18 5.41 14.05 11.19
CA LYS A 18 6.31 14.97 10.48
C LYS A 18 6.52 14.57 9.01
N ASN A 19 6.58 13.26 8.73
CA ASN A 19 6.84 12.75 7.38
C ASN A 19 5.56 12.39 6.61
N TRP A 20 4.45 12.14 7.32
CA TRP A 20 3.14 11.89 6.76
C TRP A 20 2.05 12.48 7.68
N PRO A 21 1.70 13.77 7.50
CA PRO A 21 0.76 14.47 8.38
C PRO A 21 -0.62 13.82 8.47
N ASP A 22 -1.14 13.34 7.35
CA ASP A 22 -2.47 12.72 7.24
C ASP A 22 -2.44 11.19 7.40
N MET A 23 -1.49 10.65 8.18
CA MET A 23 -1.41 9.22 8.45
C MET A 23 -2.68 8.75 9.20
N PRO A 24 -3.32 7.65 8.78
CA PRO A 24 -4.52 7.16 9.46
C PRO A 24 -4.26 6.82 10.94
N VAL A 25 -5.21 7.17 11.80
CA VAL A 25 -5.06 6.98 13.25
C VAL A 25 -5.20 5.52 13.65
N ASN A 26 -6.24 4.86 13.15
CA ASN A 26 -6.71 3.57 13.66
C ASN A 26 -6.08 2.38 12.93
N HIS A 27 -5.97 1.25 13.62
CA HIS A 27 -5.74 -0.05 13.01
C HIS A 27 -6.80 -0.34 11.93
N ARG A 28 -6.37 -0.94 10.81
CA ARG A 28 -7.22 -1.21 9.63
C ARG A 28 -8.00 0.03 9.16
N PRO A 29 -7.28 1.06 8.68
CA PRO A 29 -7.90 2.30 8.25
C PRO A 29 -8.87 2.10 7.08
N ASP A 30 -8.61 1.10 6.24
CA ASP A 30 -9.50 0.62 5.18
C ASP A 30 -10.89 0.21 5.71
N PHE A 31 -10.97 -0.49 6.84
CA PHE A 31 -12.25 -0.85 7.47
C PHE A 31 -12.95 0.36 8.07
N ALA A 32 -12.19 1.28 8.66
CA ALA A 32 -12.75 2.49 9.24
C ALA A 32 -13.46 3.34 8.19
N VAL A 33 -12.81 3.59 7.03
CA VAL A 33 -13.40 4.40 5.96
C VAL A 33 -14.48 3.65 5.18
N PHE A 34 -14.36 2.33 5.03
CA PHE A 34 -15.40 1.51 4.40
C PHE A 34 -16.74 1.63 5.14
N ARG A 35 -16.73 1.71 6.48
CA ARG A 35 -17.93 1.90 7.30
C ARG A 35 -18.53 3.31 7.20
N GLN A 36 -17.72 4.30 6.82
CA GLN A 36 -18.14 5.70 6.72
C GLN A 36 -18.67 6.07 5.34
N GLU A 37 -18.16 5.42 4.29
CA GLU A 37 -18.47 5.73 2.90
C GLU A 37 -19.52 4.77 2.34
N HIS A 38 -20.51 5.30 1.61
CA HIS A 38 -21.51 4.46 0.97
C HIS A 38 -20.92 3.70 -0.23
N ALA A 39 -21.45 2.50 -0.50
CA ALA A 39 -20.94 1.66 -1.58
C ALA A 39 -21.10 2.29 -2.97
N VAL A 40 -22.13 3.12 -3.16
CA VAL A 40 -22.39 3.83 -4.42
C VAL A 40 -21.27 4.83 -4.73
N ASP A 41 -20.79 5.56 -3.71
CA ASP A 41 -19.76 6.58 -3.88
C ASP A 41 -18.42 5.99 -4.36
N ARG A 42 -18.13 4.73 -3.98
CA ARG A 42 -16.89 4.03 -4.36
C ARG A 42 -16.90 3.49 -5.79
N HIS A 43 -18.07 3.31 -6.39
CA HIS A 43 -18.24 2.44 -7.54
C HIS A 43 -17.66 3.01 -8.83
N GLU A 44 -17.75 4.33 -9.02
CA GLU A 44 -17.34 4.99 -10.27
C GLU A 44 -15.86 5.39 -10.28
N HIS A 45 -15.30 5.83 -9.16
CA HIS A 45 -13.96 6.45 -9.11
C HIS A 45 -13.03 5.86 -8.03
N GLY A 46 -13.48 4.82 -7.32
CA GLY A 46 -12.84 4.36 -6.10
C GLY A 46 -13.23 5.22 -4.89
N SER A 47 -12.63 4.95 -3.74
CA SER A 47 -12.91 5.70 -2.50
C SER A 47 -12.25 7.08 -2.51
N LYS A 48 -12.95 8.10 -1.97
CA LYS A 48 -12.31 9.39 -1.64
C LYS A 48 -11.20 9.25 -0.58
N PHE A 49 -11.18 8.13 0.15
CA PHE A 49 -10.17 7.75 1.12
C PHE A 49 -9.19 6.71 0.57
N ARG A 50 -8.89 6.76 -0.74
CA ARG A 50 -8.00 5.80 -1.44
C ARG A 50 -6.76 5.39 -0.64
N ASN A 51 -6.06 6.33 0.01
CA ASN A 51 -4.84 6.02 0.78
C ASN A 51 -5.06 5.09 1.97
N HIS A 52 -6.26 5.10 2.57
CA HIS A 52 -6.60 4.21 3.69
C HIS A 52 -6.76 2.76 3.20
N PHE A 53 -7.30 2.58 1.98
CA PHE A 53 -7.36 1.28 1.32
C PHE A 53 -6.01 0.83 0.74
N MET A 54 -5.18 1.78 0.29
CA MET A 54 -3.86 1.51 -0.28
C MET A 54 -2.83 1.09 0.77
N TRP A 55 -2.91 1.64 1.98
CA TRP A 55 -1.92 1.40 3.02
C TRP A 55 -2.56 0.87 4.31
N PRO A 56 -3.24 -0.30 4.26
CA PRO A 56 -4.04 -0.80 5.38
C PRO A 56 -3.21 -1.16 6.63
N ILE A 57 -1.89 -1.31 6.48
CA ILE A 57 -0.95 -1.62 7.58
C ILE A 57 -0.14 -0.41 8.07
N VAL A 58 -0.32 0.77 7.45
CA VAL A 58 0.41 1.99 7.83
C VAL A 58 -0.54 2.92 8.59
N ASN A 59 -0.46 2.90 9.91
CA ASN A 59 -1.30 3.71 10.79
C ASN A 59 -0.58 4.09 12.10
N GLN A 60 -1.12 5.10 12.79
CA GLN A 60 -0.51 5.65 14.01
C GLN A 60 -0.57 4.66 15.19
N GLU A 61 -1.69 3.96 15.36
CA GLU A 61 -1.91 3.01 16.46
C GLU A 61 -0.82 1.91 16.47
N ASP A 62 -0.56 1.29 15.32
CA ASP A 62 0.43 0.22 15.17
C ASP A 62 1.86 0.77 15.21
N LEU A 63 2.16 1.82 14.42
CA LEU A 63 3.52 2.30 14.21
C LEU A 63 4.07 3.16 15.36
N SER A 64 3.20 3.70 16.24
CA SER A 64 3.66 4.34 17.47
C SER A 64 4.17 3.32 18.52
N GLY A 65 3.90 2.03 18.31
CA GLY A 65 4.44 0.92 19.08
C GLY A 65 5.97 0.77 18.98
N PRO A 66 6.62 0.03 19.89
CA PRO A 66 8.08 -0.04 19.97
C PRO A 66 8.76 -0.71 18.77
N ASN A 67 8.13 -1.73 18.18
CA ASN A 67 8.81 -2.61 17.22
C ASN A 67 8.33 -2.44 15.77
N LEU A 68 7.04 -2.19 15.55
CA LEU A 68 6.46 -2.27 14.21
C LEU A 68 7.04 -1.23 13.23
N MET A 69 7.27 0.00 13.70
CA MET A 69 7.93 1.02 12.88
C MET A 69 9.34 0.59 12.45
N LEU A 70 10.15 0.06 13.39
CA LEU A 70 11.52 -0.38 13.09
C LEU A 70 11.53 -1.61 12.19
N LEU A 71 10.61 -2.56 12.40
CA LEU A 71 10.45 -3.74 11.55
C LEU A 71 10.06 -3.36 10.12
N LEU A 72 9.09 -2.45 9.96
CA LEU A 72 8.67 -1.96 8.65
C LEU A 72 9.85 -1.31 7.92
N LEU A 73 10.57 -0.41 8.58
CA LEU A 73 11.74 0.25 8.01
C LEU A 73 12.86 -0.73 7.66
N ASN A 74 13.17 -1.69 8.55
CA ASN A 74 14.21 -2.67 8.31
C ASN A 74 13.85 -3.64 7.16
N ALA A 75 12.58 -4.06 7.09
CA ALA A 75 12.08 -4.95 6.05
C ALA A 75 11.95 -4.27 4.69
N ARG A 76 11.64 -2.97 4.64
CA ARG A 76 11.44 -2.23 3.38
C ARG A 76 12.68 -1.46 2.92
N GLY A 77 13.66 -1.21 3.78
CA GLY A 77 14.85 -0.41 3.48
C GLY A 77 16.06 -1.17 2.90
N ARG A 78 16.02 -2.51 2.86
CA ARG A 78 17.14 -3.37 2.39
C ARG A 78 16.87 -4.20 1.12
N PRO A 79 15.70 -4.82 0.95
CA PRO A 79 15.46 -5.70 -0.19
C PRO A 79 15.20 -4.94 -1.49
N THR A 80 15.48 -5.60 -2.62
CA THR A 80 15.14 -5.09 -3.95
C THR A 80 13.61 -4.97 -4.08
N HIS A 81 13.16 -3.88 -4.72
CA HIS A 81 11.75 -3.50 -4.88
C HIS A 81 10.75 -4.63 -5.24
N PRO A 82 11.09 -5.67 -6.03
CA PRO A 82 10.15 -6.73 -6.39
C PRO A 82 9.74 -7.65 -5.23
N ALA A 83 10.55 -7.76 -4.17
CA ALA A 83 10.38 -8.78 -3.14
C ALA A 83 9.05 -8.68 -2.37
N PHE A 84 8.44 -7.49 -2.32
CA PHE A 84 7.18 -7.26 -1.63
C PHE A 84 6.00 -7.01 -2.57
N ALA A 85 6.22 -6.92 -3.87
CA ALA A 85 5.16 -6.53 -4.81
C ALA A 85 3.93 -7.44 -4.73
N ALA A 86 4.14 -8.76 -4.65
CA ALA A 86 3.05 -9.73 -4.53
C ALA A 86 2.31 -9.60 -3.19
N VAL A 87 3.03 -9.60 -2.06
CA VAL A 87 2.39 -9.50 -0.74
C VAL A 87 1.72 -8.15 -0.50
N ASP A 88 2.29 -7.06 -1.03
CA ASP A 88 1.69 -5.73 -0.97
C ASP A 88 0.40 -5.72 -1.82
N TYR A 89 0.42 -6.26 -3.04
CA TYR A 89 -0.76 -6.37 -3.91
C TYR A 89 -1.88 -7.23 -3.30
N GLU A 90 -1.52 -8.31 -2.62
CA GLU A 90 -2.46 -9.16 -1.88
C GLU A 90 -3.03 -8.45 -0.65
N GLY A 91 -2.21 -7.66 0.04
CA GLY A 91 -2.66 -6.80 1.14
C GLY A 91 -3.75 -5.80 0.73
N LEU A 92 -3.81 -5.43 -0.56
CA LEU A 92 -4.85 -4.56 -1.12
C LEU A 92 -6.18 -5.27 -1.40
N TRP A 93 -6.29 -6.58 -1.17
CA TRP A 93 -7.48 -7.37 -1.52
C TRP A 93 -8.79 -6.74 -1.05
N PHE A 94 -8.85 -6.27 0.19
CA PHE A 94 -10.07 -5.67 0.72
C PHE A 94 -10.48 -4.39 -0.04
N GLY A 95 -9.51 -3.53 -0.37
CA GLY A 95 -9.76 -2.35 -1.19
C GLY A 95 -10.25 -2.70 -2.59
N LYS A 96 -9.67 -3.72 -3.22
CA LYS A 96 -10.11 -4.23 -4.54
C LYS A 96 -11.54 -4.80 -4.46
N ALA A 97 -11.81 -5.68 -3.50
CA ALA A 97 -13.09 -6.37 -3.34
C ALA A 97 -14.24 -5.42 -3.00
N THR A 98 -13.97 -4.35 -2.24
CA THR A 98 -14.97 -3.36 -1.84
C THR A 98 -15.06 -2.14 -2.77
N LYS A 99 -14.29 -2.15 -3.85
CA LYS A 99 -14.13 -1.04 -4.81
C LYS A 99 -13.60 0.24 -4.16
N GLY A 100 -12.98 0.16 -2.99
CA GLY A 100 -12.23 1.26 -2.40
C GLY A 100 -10.98 1.62 -3.20
N LEU A 101 -10.42 0.63 -3.91
CA LEU A 101 -9.38 0.81 -4.90
C LEU A 101 -9.90 0.40 -6.27
N HIS A 102 -9.87 1.34 -7.21
CA HIS A 102 -10.09 1.05 -8.61
C HIS A 102 -8.71 0.89 -9.28
N PRO A 103 -8.26 -0.32 -9.61
CA PRO A 103 -7.03 -0.49 -10.34
C PRO A 103 -7.19 0.14 -11.72
N GLU A 104 -6.24 1.01 -12.09
CA GLU A 104 -6.20 1.55 -13.45
C GLU A 104 -5.78 0.43 -14.40
N TYR A 105 -6.56 0.25 -15.47
CA TYR A 105 -6.29 -0.75 -16.49
C TYR A 105 -5.87 -0.05 -17.77
N LEU A 106 -4.69 -0.42 -18.27
CA LEU A 106 -4.23 -0.03 -19.59
C LEU A 106 -4.44 -1.20 -20.55
N HIS A 107 -5.28 -0.98 -21.55
CA HIS A 107 -5.67 -2.01 -22.51
C HIS A 107 -4.45 -2.62 -23.22
N HIS A 108 -4.40 -3.96 -23.27
CA HIS A 108 -3.33 -4.75 -23.91
C HIS A 108 -1.93 -4.57 -23.30
N HIS A 109 -1.85 -4.11 -22.05
CA HIS A 109 -0.58 -3.97 -21.35
C HIS A 109 -0.57 -4.76 -20.04
N THR A 110 0.61 -5.23 -19.69
CA THR A 110 0.90 -5.85 -18.39
C THR A 110 2.07 -5.11 -17.75
N MET A 111 1.97 -4.82 -16.45
CA MET A 111 3.07 -4.26 -15.68
C MET A 111 3.92 -5.38 -15.07
N ILE A 112 5.23 -5.35 -15.29
CA ILE A 112 6.15 -6.32 -14.69
C ILE A 112 6.35 -5.95 -13.23
N MET A 113 5.77 -6.74 -12.32
CA MET A 113 5.95 -6.57 -10.88
C MET A 113 6.78 -7.69 -10.29
N TYR A 114 6.45 -8.94 -10.62
CA TYR A 114 7.17 -10.13 -10.20
C TYR A 114 8.15 -10.58 -11.29
N GLY A 115 9.31 -11.11 -10.89
CA GLY A 115 10.33 -11.61 -11.82
C GLY A 115 11.31 -10.57 -12.37
N ALA A 116 11.09 -9.27 -12.13
CA ALA A 116 12.06 -8.24 -12.43
C ALA A 116 13.36 -8.47 -11.65
N THR A 117 14.50 -8.44 -12.35
CA THR A 117 15.81 -8.70 -11.74
C THR A 117 16.56 -7.41 -11.39
N ASN A 118 16.10 -6.28 -11.94
CA ASN A 118 16.67 -4.97 -11.75
C ASN A 118 15.58 -3.88 -11.67
N ALA A 119 16.00 -2.67 -11.33
CA ALA A 119 15.08 -1.54 -11.14
C ALA A 119 14.46 -1.02 -12.46
N GLU A 120 15.09 -1.27 -13.61
CA GLU A 120 14.60 -0.82 -14.92
C GLU A 120 13.45 -1.70 -15.43
N GLU A 121 13.46 -2.98 -15.08
CA GLU A 121 12.40 -3.94 -15.41
C GLU A 121 11.18 -3.80 -14.49
N TYR A 122 11.40 -3.49 -13.21
CA TYR A 122 10.32 -3.40 -12.23
C TYR A 122 9.41 -2.21 -12.52
N GLY A 123 8.11 -2.46 -12.65
CA GLY A 123 7.10 -1.47 -13.02
C GLY A 123 7.01 -1.19 -14.52
N LYS A 124 7.81 -1.86 -15.36
CA LYS A 124 7.75 -1.66 -16.81
C LYS A 124 6.43 -2.17 -17.38
N LEU A 125 5.76 -1.33 -18.16
CA LEU A 125 4.59 -1.72 -18.94
C LEU A 125 5.05 -2.36 -20.26
N ILE A 126 4.50 -3.53 -20.56
CA ILE A 126 4.75 -4.24 -21.82
C ILE A 126 3.43 -4.48 -22.54
N HIS A 127 3.42 -4.23 -23.85
CA HIS A 127 2.29 -4.59 -24.71
C HIS A 127 2.23 -6.12 -24.89
N TRP A 128 1.04 -6.70 -24.99
CA TRP A 128 0.86 -8.14 -25.11
C TRP A 128 1.57 -8.74 -26.34
N ASP A 129 1.55 -8.04 -27.47
CA ASP A 129 2.28 -8.48 -28.68
C ASP A 129 3.80 -8.46 -28.52
N SER A 130 4.34 -7.75 -27.53
CA SER A 130 5.79 -7.68 -27.29
C SER A 130 6.33 -8.86 -26.50
N HIS A 131 5.46 -9.67 -25.86
CA HIS A 131 5.89 -10.83 -25.08
C HIS A 131 4.78 -11.90 -25.01
N PRO A 132 5.04 -13.16 -25.39
CA PRO A 132 4.01 -14.20 -25.52
C PRO A 132 3.23 -14.46 -24.23
N ASP A 133 3.88 -14.32 -23.07
CA ASP A 133 3.24 -14.56 -21.77
C ASP A 133 2.59 -13.32 -21.14
N ALA A 134 2.75 -12.12 -21.73
CA ALA A 134 2.29 -10.88 -21.10
C ALA A 134 0.77 -10.87 -20.90
N GLU A 135 0.00 -11.36 -21.88
CA GLU A 135 -1.45 -11.49 -21.75
C GLU A 135 -1.82 -12.48 -20.64
N MET A 136 -1.13 -13.62 -20.57
CA MET A 136 -1.38 -14.63 -19.53
C MET A 136 -1.16 -14.03 -18.14
N TRP A 137 -0.05 -13.30 -17.93
CA TRP A 137 0.25 -12.67 -16.65
C TRP A 137 -0.86 -11.72 -16.20
N ALA A 138 -1.44 -10.91 -17.10
CA ALA A 138 -2.58 -10.05 -16.74
C ALA A 138 -3.81 -10.85 -16.28
N ARG A 139 -4.00 -12.07 -16.81
CA ARG A 139 -5.15 -12.93 -16.53
C ARG A 139 -4.95 -13.84 -15.31
N THR A 140 -3.70 -14.21 -14.99
CA THR A 140 -3.36 -15.16 -13.92
C THR A 140 -2.76 -14.52 -12.68
N SER A 141 -2.36 -13.25 -12.72
CA SER A 141 -1.96 -12.49 -11.53
C SER A 141 -3.19 -12.26 -10.64
N ARG A 142 -3.53 -13.28 -9.85
CA ARG A 142 -4.44 -13.17 -8.70
C ARG A 142 -3.60 -12.83 -7.48
#